data_AF-A0A422MV38-F1
#
_entry.id   AF-A0A422MV38-F1
#
_cell.length_a   1.000
_cell.length_b   1.000
_cell.length_c   1.000
_cell.angle_alpha   90.00
_cell.angle_beta   90.00
_cell.angle_gamma   90.00
#
_symmetry.space_group_name_H-M   'P 1'
#
loop_
_entity.id
_entity.type
_entity.pdbx_description
1 polymer ?
#
loop_
_entity_poly.entity_id
_entity_poly.type
_entity_poly.pdbx_seq_one_letter_code
_entity_poly.pdbx_strand_id
1 'polypeptide(L)'
;ASDSATLRCSTERHYVGRCSGNLVDGHLSTKDKCPLVSSFYTSSESGGSVLSRCSDGSVASLPGSLTDEGSWCLDAESLQAKAGNSSDYASVGGVCAQVQCAEGKVKVKYLGGSGFEPCPEGGEIQLTASEHFKDGGKIKCPRYEEVCTVAANGSVLPLQIIGR
;
A
#
# COMPACT_ATOMS: atom_id res chain seq x y z
N ALA A 1 -6.75 18.56 11.62
CA ALA A 1 -6.39 18.67 10.18
C ALA A 1 -7.18 17.59 9.45
N SER A 2 -7.93 17.93 8.39
CA SER A 2 -8.74 16.93 7.67
C SER A 2 -7.82 16.01 6.88
N ASP A 3 -7.65 14.78 7.36
CA ASP A 3 -6.82 13.71 6.80
C ASP A 3 -7.47 13.09 5.53
N SER A 4 -8.00 13.91 4.65
CA SER A 4 -8.68 13.46 3.42
C SER A 4 -7.73 13.36 2.22
N ALA A 5 -6.54 13.98 2.32
CA ALA A 5 -5.55 14.02 1.24
C ALA A 5 -4.50 12.91 1.32
N THR A 6 -4.26 12.34 2.51
CA THR A 6 -3.25 11.30 2.72
C THR A 6 -3.75 9.98 2.17
N LEU A 7 -2.97 9.36 1.29
CA LEU A 7 -3.25 8.01 0.79
C LEU A 7 -3.09 6.98 1.92
N ARG A 8 -4.04 6.05 2.05
CA ARG A 8 -4.07 5.04 3.11
C ARG A 8 -4.38 3.65 2.53
N CYS A 9 -4.09 2.60 3.29
CA CYS A 9 -4.49 1.26 2.93
C CYS A 9 -5.96 1.00 3.25
N SER A 10 -6.60 0.25 2.35
CA SER A 10 -7.88 -0.40 2.63
C SER A 10 -7.73 -1.46 3.71
N THR A 11 -8.83 -1.81 4.37
CA THR A 11 -8.86 -2.89 5.38
C THR A 11 -8.39 -4.22 4.80
N GLU A 12 -8.73 -4.50 3.54
CA GLU A 12 -8.29 -5.68 2.80
C GLU A 12 -6.87 -5.55 2.21
N ARG A 13 -6.24 -4.39 2.31
CA ARG A 13 -4.87 -4.10 1.83
C ARG A 13 -4.63 -4.33 0.33
N HIS A 14 -5.65 -4.54 -0.49
CA HIS A 14 -5.48 -4.76 -1.93
C HIS A 14 -5.21 -3.47 -2.73
N TYR A 15 -5.60 -2.32 -2.18
CA TYR A 15 -5.49 -1.05 -2.87
C TYR A 15 -5.17 0.09 -1.91
N VAL A 16 -4.45 1.08 -2.44
CA VAL A 16 -4.26 2.38 -1.82
C VAL A 16 -5.47 3.23 -2.14
N GLY A 17 -6.03 3.91 -1.14
CA GLY A 17 -7.23 4.71 -1.30
C GLY A 17 -7.14 6.06 -0.61
N ARG A 18 -8.20 6.84 -0.77
CA ARG A 18 -8.41 8.05 0.01
C ARG A 18 -9.49 7.81 1.05
N CYS A 19 -9.43 8.61 2.10
CA CYS A 19 -10.50 8.59 3.07
C CYS A 19 -11.79 9.11 2.44
N SER A 20 -12.80 8.25 2.35
CA SER A 20 -14.15 8.66 2.02
C SER A 20 -14.86 8.94 3.34
N GLY A 21 -15.26 10.20 3.58
CA GLY A 21 -16.02 10.54 4.77
C GLY A 21 -17.34 9.76 4.81
N ASN A 22 -17.76 9.29 5.98
CA ASN A 22 -19.11 8.76 6.11
C ASN A 22 -20.12 9.92 6.12
N LEU A 23 -21.19 9.79 5.33
CA LEU A 23 -22.43 10.53 5.55
C LEU A 23 -23.11 9.92 6.78
N VAL A 24 -23.02 10.62 7.93
CA VAL A 24 -23.86 10.35 9.09
C VAL A 24 -24.83 11.52 9.22
N ASP A 25 -26.14 11.24 9.14
CA ASP A 25 -27.20 12.24 9.33
C ASP A 25 -27.08 13.49 8.44
N GLY A 26 -26.78 13.31 7.14
CA GLY A 26 -26.66 14.44 6.20
C GLY A 26 -25.45 15.36 6.42
N HIS A 27 -24.59 15.07 7.40
CA HIS A 27 -23.36 15.81 7.68
C HIS A 27 -22.12 14.95 7.38
N LEU A 28 -21.20 15.51 6.59
CA LEU A 28 -19.88 14.93 6.38
C LEU A 28 -19.09 15.06 7.69
N SER A 29 -19.06 14.01 8.51
CA SER A 29 -18.28 14.03 9.75
C SER A 29 -16.83 13.69 9.45
N THR A 30 -15.95 14.69 9.49
CA THR A 30 -14.50 14.55 9.33
C THR A 30 -13.78 14.26 10.65
N LYS A 31 -14.49 13.75 11.67
CA LYS A 31 -13.90 13.49 12.99
C LYS A 31 -12.98 12.26 12.97
N ASP A 32 -11.70 12.55 12.81
CA ASP A 32 -10.48 11.90 13.34
C ASP A 32 -10.23 10.40 13.08
N LYS A 33 -11.20 9.62 12.59
CA LYS A 33 -10.99 8.23 12.17
C LYS A 33 -11.57 8.04 10.78
N CYS A 34 -10.71 7.70 9.82
CA CYS A 34 -11.15 7.34 8.49
C CYS A 34 -11.92 6.02 8.55
N PRO A 35 -13.26 6.04 8.37
CA PRO A 35 -14.05 4.83 8.57
C PRO A 35 -13.99 3.91 7.35
N LEU A 36 -13.79 4.47 6.16
CA LEU A 36 -13.72 3.73 4.91
C LEU A 36 -12.66 4.34 3.99
N VAL A 37 -11.73 3.49 3.55
CA VAL A 37 -10.75 3.82 2.53
C VAL A 37 -11.22 3.25 1.20
N SER A 38 -11.58 4.13 0.27
CA SER A 38 -12.05 3.75 -1.06
C SER A 38 -10.95 3.86 -2.10
N SER A 39 -10.89 2.89 -3.01
CA SER A 39 -10.05 2.98 -4.21
C SER A 39 -10.45 4.17 -5.06
N PHE A 40 -9.54 4.65 -5.90
CA PHE A 40 -9.81 5.70 -6.86
C PHE A 40 -9.26 5.32 -8.23
N TYR A 41 -9.76 5.96 -9.27
CA TYR A 41 -9.22 5.80 -10.62
C TYR A 41 -7.95 6.64 -10.76
N THR A 42 -6.89 6.00 -11.22
CA THR A 42 -5.61 6.59 -11.60
C THR A 42 -5.30 6.26 -13.06
N SER A 43 -4.31 6.91 -13.63
CA SER A 43 -3.86 6.62 -14.99
C SER A 43 -3.24 5.23 -15.08
N SER A 44 -3.39 4.59 -16.23
CA SER A 44 -2.63 3.40 -16.61
C SER A 44 -1.36 3.78 -17.38
N GLU A 45 -0.30 2.97 -17.28
CA GLU A 45 0.93 3.11 -18.08
C GLU A 45 0.64 3.03 -19.60
N SER A 46 -0.35 2.23 -20.00
CA SER A 46 -0.78 2.07 -21.40
C SER A 46 -1.83 3.10 -21.87
N GLY A 47 -2.15 4.09 -21.02
CA GLY A 47 -3.23 5.04 -21.25
C GLY A 47 -4.59 4.53 -20.77
N GLY A 48 -5.47 5.46 -20.37
CA GLY A 48 -6.78 5.14 -19.77
C GLY A 48 -6.79 5.22 -18.24
N SER A 49 -7.89 4.76 -17.64
CA SER A 49 -8.11 4.81 -16.19
C SER A 49 -8.18 3.41 -15.59
N VAL A 50 -7.42 3.16 -14.54
CA VAL A 50 -7.36 1.91 -13.78
C VAL A 50 -7.57 2.19 -12.30
N LEU A 51 -8.04 1.21 -11.54
CA LEU A 51 -8.18 1.34 -10.09
C LEU A 51 -6.80 1.37 -9.43
N SER A 52 -6.68 2.07 -8.30
CA SER A 52 -5.45 2.18 -7.48
C SER A 52 -5.07 0.88 -6.74
N ARG A 53 -5.16 -0.26 -7.41
CA ARG A 53 -4.91 -1.60 -6.89
C ARG A 53 -3.41 -1.90 -6.89
N CYS A 54 -2.91 -2.41 -5.78
CA CYS A 54 -1.48 -2.70 -5.66
C CYS A 54 -1.05 -3.87 -6.54
N SER A 55 -1.91 -4.88 -6.67
CA SER A 55 -1.65 -6.07 -7.47
C SER A 55 -1.78 -5.85 -8.99
N ASP A 56 -2.05 -4.64 -9.44
CA ASP A 56 -2.26 -4.31 -10.86
C ASP A 56 -1.05 -3.57 -11.39
N GLY A 57 -0.20 -4.28 -12.15
CA GLY A 57 1.02 -3.72 -12.73
C GLY A 57 0.78 -2.69 -13.84
N SER A 58 -0.47 -2.46 -14.27
CA SER A 58 -0.80 -1.42 -15.24
C SER A 58 -1.00 -0.05 -14.57
N VAL A 59 -1.14 -0.01 -13.25
CA VAL A 59 -1.29 1.22 -12.48
C VAL A 59 -0.08 2.13 -12.69
N ALA A 60 -0.33 3.32 -13.23
CA ALA A 60 0.72 4.31 -13.37
C ALA A 60 1.21 4.80 -12.01
N SER A 61 2.49 5.21 -11.97
CA SER A 61 3.24 5.60 -10.77
C SER A 61 2.40 6.28 -9.67
N LEU A 62 1.94 5.45 -8.72
CA LEU A 62 1.42 5.90 -7.43
C LEU A 62 2.59 6.38 -6.56
N PRO A 63 2.41 7.42 -5.74
CA PRO A 63 3.52 7.99 -4.97
C PRO A 63 4.12 6.94 -4.02
N GLY A 64 5.41 6.66 -4.20
CA GLY A 64 6.16 5.72 -3.35
C GLY A 64 5.71 4.27 -3.43
N SER A 65 4.94 3.90 -4.44
CA SER A 65 4.28 2.60 -4.51
C SER A 65 4.86 1.75 -5.64
N LEU A 66 5.14 0.48 -5.33
CA LEU A 66 5.53 -0.55 -6.28
C LEU A 66 4.30 -1.42 -6.59
N THR A 67 3.69 -1.20 -7.75
CA THR A 67 2.51 -1.95 -8.21
C THR A 67 2.95 -3.06 -9.16
N ASP A 68 2.74 -4.31 -8.76
CA ASP A 68 3.10 -5.50 -9.53
C ASP A 68 2.29 -6.70 -9.00
N GLU A 69 2.44 -7.87 -9.61
CA GLU A 69 1.83 -9.08 -9.07
C GLU A 69 2.39 -9.38 -7.67
N GLY A 70 1.50 -9.68 -6.73
CA GLY A 70 1.87 -9.93 -5.33
C GLY A 70 2.15 -8.66 -4.53
N SER A 71 1.88 -7.46 -5.07
CA SER A 71 1.97 -6.22 -4.31
C SER A 71 0.73 -5.96 -3.45
N TRP A 72 0.99 -5.59 -2.19
CA TRP A 72 0.00 -5.27 -1.17
C TRP A 72 0.18 -3.84 -0.68
N CYS A 73 -0.90 -3.27 -0.17
CA CYS A 73 -0.85 -2.01 0.52
C CYS A 73 -0.35 -2.21 1.95
N LEU A 74 0.80 -1.60 2.25
CA LEU A 74 1.40 -1.57 3.57
C LEU A 74 1.22 -0.18 4.19
N ASP A 75 0.85 -0.16 5.47
CA ASP A 75 0.70 1.10 6.20
C ASP A 75 2.05 1.79 6.33
N ALA A 76 2.05 3.12 6.22
CA ALA A 76 3.24 3.93 6.34
C ALA A 76 3.06 5.02 7.40
N GLU A 77 4.14 5.39 8.05
CA GLU A 77 4.16 6.44 9.07
C GLU A 77 5.20 7.50 8.73
N SER A 78 4.80 8.77 8.83
CA SER A 78 5.64 9.94 8.52
C SER A 78 6.32 9.87 7.14
N LEU A 79 5.74 9.10 6.21
CA LEU A 79 6.34 8.87 4.90
C LEU A 79 5.94 9.95 3.92
N GLN A 80 6.95 10.50 3.24
CA GLN A 80 6.78 11.45 2.15
C GLN A 80 7.38 10.85 0.89
N ALA A 81 6.55 10.66 -0.13
CA ALA A 81 6.93 10.02 -1.37
C ALA A 81 6.70 10.92 -2.58
N LYS A 82 7.54 10.78 -3.59
CA LYS A 82 7.45 11.56 -4.83
C LYS A 82 6.24 11.12 -5.66
N ALA A 83 5.45 12.08 -6.14
CA ALA A 83 4.28 11.80 -6.98
C ALA A 83 4.68 11.79 -8.47
N GLY A 84 4.90 10.59 -9.02
CA GLY A 84 5.29 10.40 -10.41
C GLY A 84 6.55 11.19 -10.78
N ASN A 85 6.49 11.92 -11.90
CA ASN A 85 7.60 12.76 -12.38
C ASN A 85 7.64 14.17 -11.73
N SER A 86 6.72 14.50 -10.82
CA SER A 86 6.74 15.82 -10.18
C SER A 86 7.85 15.93 -9.14
N SER A 87 8.39 17.13 -8.95
CA SER A 87 9.34 17.46 -7.88
C SER A 87 8.72 17.42 -6.48
N ASP A 88 7.39 17.34 -6.41
CA ASP A 88 6.63 17.41 -5.17
C ASP A 88 6.59 16.07 -4.42
N TYR A 89 6.73 16.17 -3.11
CA TYR A 89 6.54 15.05 -2.19
C TYR A 89 5.16 15.13 -1.57
N ALA A 90 4.41 14.04 -1.64
CA ALA A 90 3.13 13.88 -0.98
C ALA A 90 3.31 13.08 0.31
N SER A 91 2.60 13.49 1.36
CA SER A 91 2.48 12.66 2.57
C SER A 91 1.62 11.44 2.24
N VAL A 92 2.13 10.25 2.53
CA VAL A 92 1.47 8.98 2.29
C VAL A 92 1.41 8.20 3.61
N GLY A 93 0.23 7.69 3.93
CA GLY A 93 -0.03 6.82 5.08
C GLY A 93 -0.16 5.34 4.69
N GLY A 94 0.00 5.03 3.40
CA GLY A 94 0.05 3.67 2.87
C GLY A 94 0.63 3.66 1.47
N VAL A 95 1.40 2.62 1.16
CA VAL A 95 2.09 2.44 -0.12
C VAL A 95 1.96 0.99 -0.59
N CYS A 96 1.98 0.78 -1.92
CA CYS A 96 2.07 -0.56 -2.46
C CYS A 96 3.52 -1.07 -2.37
N ALA A 97 3.70 -2.31 -1.94
CA ALA A 97 4.99 -2.99 -1.93
C ALA A 97 4.78 -4.48 -2.22
N GLN A 98 5.75 -5.11 -2.87
CA GLN A 98 5.68 -6.53 -3.18
C GLN A 98 5.91 -7.34 -1.91
N VAL A 99 5.03 -8.29 -1.64
CA VAL A 99 5.12 -9.16 -0.46
C VAL A 99 5.45 -10.58 -0.91
N GLN A 100 6.44 -11.17 -0.26
CA GLN A 100 6.78 -12.57 -0.43
C GLN A 100 6.70 -13.30 0.92
N CYS A 101 5.95 -14.40 0.92
CA CYS A 101 5.74 -15.23 2.10
C CYS A 101 6.60 -16.49 1.99
N ALA A 102 7.44 -16.76 2.99
CA ALA A 102 8.26 -17.96 3.03
C ALA A 102 8.38 -18.45 4.48
N GLU A 103 8.09 -19.73 4.72
CA GLU A 103 8.27 -20.38 6.05
C GLU A 103 7.59 -19.63 7.21
N GLY A 104 6.39 -19.10 7.00
CA GLY A 104 5.67 -18.32 8.02
C GLY A 104 6.23 -16.90 8.25
N LYS A 105 7.16 -16.45 7.41
CA LYS A 105 7.76 -15.10 7.47
C LYS A 105 7.35 -14.27 6.28
N VAL A 106 7.24 -12.96 6.51
CA VAL A 106 6.95 -11.96 5.49
C VAL A 106 8.24 -11.28 5.07
N LYS A 107 8.45 -11.15 3.77
CA LYS A 107 9.48 -10.30 3.17
C LYS A 107 8.81 -9.26 2.29
N VAL A 108 9.36 -8.05 2.29
CA VAL A 108 8.80 -6.92 1.56
C VAL A 108 9.86 -6.36 0.63
N LYS A 109 9.44 -6.01 -0.58
CA LYS A 109 10.21 -5.22 -1.54
C LYS A 109 9.42 -3.95 -1.85
N TYR A 110 9.93 -2.81 -1.40
CA TYR A 110 9.36 -1.48 -1.63
C TYR A 110 10.07 -0.77 -2.79
N LEU A 111 9.49 0.33 -3.27
CA LEU A 111 10.05 1.10 -4.39
C LEU A 111 11.43 1.67 -4.03
N GLY A 112 12.45 1.51 -4.88
CA GLY A 112 13.82 1.95 -4.57
C GLY A 112 14.58 1.06 -3.58
N GLY A 113 13.94 0.03 -3.02
CA GLY A 113 14.61 -1.02 -2.26
C GLY A 113 15.45 -1.92 -3.15
N SER A 114 16.58 -2.41 -2.64
CA SER A 114 17.51 -3.26 -3.39
C SER A 114 16.96 -4.68 -3.67
N GLY A 115 15.97 -5.14 -2.90
CA GLY A 115 15.40 -6.47 -3.00
C GLY A 115 14.33 -6.75 -1.94
N PHE A 116 14.06 -8.04 -1.70
CA PHE A 116 13.17 -8.48 -0.63
C PHE A 116 13.89 -8.49 0.72
N GLU A 117 13.37 -7.71 1.66
CA GLU A 117 13.91 -7.55 3.00
C GLU A 117 12.95 -8.17 4.03
N PRO A 118 13.47 -8.78 5.11
CA PRO A 118 12.61 -9.39 6.13
C PRO A 118 11.77 -8.32 6.84
N CYS A 119 10.46 -8.55 6.92
CA CYS A 119 9.51 -7.66 7.57
C CYS A 119 8.78 -8.44 8.68
N PRO A 120 9.35 -8.53 9.90
CA PRO A 120 8.72 -9.25 10.99
C PRO A 120 7.42 -8.56 11.41
N GLU A 121 6.40 -9.35 11.79
CA GLU A 121 5.12 -8.82 12.23
C GLU A 121 5.27 -7.75 13.33
N GLY A 122 4.57 -6.62 13.17
CA GLY A 122 4.65 -5.49 14.11
C GLY A 122 5.96 -4.71 14.05
N GLY A 123 6.90 -5.13 13.20
CA GLY A 123 8.12 -4.39 12.89
C GLY A 123 7.87 -3.21 11.96
N GLU A 124 8.95 -2.47 11.70
CA GLU A 124 8.97 -1.33 10.81
C GLU A 124 10.24 -1.33 9.97
N ILE A 125 10.11 -1.01 8.68
CA ILE A 125 11.24 -0.74 7.77
C ILE A 125 11.43 0.77 7.73
N GLN A 126 12.57 1.24 8.21
CA GLN A 126 12.95 2.64 8.09
C GLN A 126 13.43 2.92 6.68
N LEU A 127 12.78 3.87 6.02
CA LEU A 127 13.17 4.33 4.70
C LEU A 127 14.17 5.46 4.84
N THR A 128 15.33 5.27 4.23
CA THR A 128 16.34 6.30 4.07
C THR A 128 16.00 7.20 2.88
N ALA A 129 16.55 8.42 2.89
CA ALA A 129 16.43 9.32 1.75
C ALA A 129 16.85 8.63 0.44
N SER A 130 15.96 8.67 -0.54
CA SER A 130 16.16 8.11 -1.88
C SER A 130 15.50 9.01 -2.92
N GLU A 131 15.65 8.71 -4.21
CA GLU A 131 14.98 9.47 -5.27
C GLU A 131 13.44 9.42 -5.18
N HIS A 132 12.90 8.42 -4.45
CA HIS A 132 11.47 8.20 -4.29
C HIS A 132 10.92 8.67 -2.95
N PHE A 133 11.76 8.77 -1.90
CA PHE A 133 11.33 9.05 -0.53
C PHE A 133 12.20 10.09 0.17
N LYS A 134 11.58 10.92 1.01
CA LYS A 134 12.32 11.69 2.01
C LYS A 134 12.77 10.81 3.17
N ASP A 135 13.82 11.26 3.84
CA ASP A 135 14.35 10.62 5.04
C ASP A 135 13.32 10.55 6.19
N GLY A 136 13.37 9.47 6.95
CA GLY A 136 12.66 9.33 8.22
C GLY A 136 11.26 8.72 8.12
N GLY A 137 10.79 8.37 6.93
CA GLY A 137 9.55 7.64 6.75
C GLY A 137 9.69 6.16 7.10
N LYS A 138 8.58 5.53 7.49
CA LYS A 138 8.58 4.11 7.88
C LYS A 138 7.46 3.34 7.20
N ILE A 139 7.73 2.10 6.81
CA ILE A 139 6.72 1.13 6.37
C ILE A 139 6.47 0.16 7.52
N LYS A 140 5.21 -0.03 7.91
CA LYS A 140 4.82 -0.98 8.94
C LYS A 140 4.69 -2.38 8.35
N CYS A 141 5.27 -3.35 9.02
CA CYS A 141 5.19 -4.74 8.61
C CYS A 141 3.79 -5.30 8.91
N PRO A 142 3.11 -5.88 7.91
CA PRO A 142 1.80 -6.49 8.11
C PRO A 142 1.95 -7.80 8.89
N ARG A 143 0.83 -8.30 9.42
CA ARG A 143 0.78 -9.66 9.95
C ARG A 143 0.84 -10.67 8.82
N TYR A 144 1.41 -11.84 9.10
CA TYR A 144 1.47 -12.91 8.11
C TYR A 144 0.07 -13.29 7.59
N GLU A 145 -0.91 -13.38 8.50
CA GLU A 145 -2.28 -13.74 8.15
C GLU A 145 -2.97 -12.74 7.20
N GLU A 146 -2.58 -11.46 7.22
CA GLU A 146 -3.20 -10.41 6.39
C GLU A 146 -2.78 -10.49 4.92
N VAL A 147 -1.58 -11.00 4.63
CA VAL A 147 -0.96 -10.91 3.29
C VAL A 147 -0.49 -12.25 2.72
N CYS A 148 -0.51 -13.32 3.53
CA CYS A 148 -0.01 -14.65 3.15
C CYS A 148 -1.06 -15.76 3.16
N THR A 149 -2.30 -15.47 3.59
CA THR A 149 -3.41 -16.46 3.57
C THR A 149 -4.36 -16.26 2.38
N VAL A 150 -4.28 -15.10 1.74
CA VAL A 150 -5.06 -14.69 0.58
C VAL A 150 -4.07 -14.16 -0.47
N ALA A 151 -4.42 -14.20 -1.75
CA ALA A 151 -3.61 -13.60 -2.80
C ALA A 151 -3.82 -12.08 -2.84
N ALA A 152 -2.81 -11.33 -3.29
CA ALA A 152 -2.85 -9.86 -3.37
C ALA A 152 -3.99 -9.30 -4.24
N ASN A 153 -4.51 -10.12 -5.16
CA ASN A 153 -5.66 -9.79 -6.00
C ASN A 153 -7.02 -10.11 -5.34
N GLY A 154 -7.02 -10.63 -4.11
CA GLY A 154 -8.20 -11.06 -3.37
C GLY A 154 -8.65 -12.50 -3.64
N SER A 155 -7.93 -13.27 -4.45
CA SER A 155 -8.23 -14.68 -4.69
C SER A 155 -7.78 -15.52 -3.50
N VAL A 156 -8.53 -16.58 -3.17
CA VAL A 156 -8.07 -17.55 -2.16
C VAL A 156 -6.83 -18.26 -2.70
N LEU A 157 -5.75 -18.31 -1.91
CA LEU A 157 -4.58 -19.11 -2.30
C LEU A 157 -5.00 -20.58 -2.36
N PRO A 158 -4.69 -21.32 -3.44
CA PRO A 158 -4.95 -22.75 -3.45
C PRO A 158 -4.18 -23.35 -2.28
N LEU A 159 -4.90 -24.05 -1.40
CA LEU A 159 -4.30 -24.86 -0.35
C LEU A 159 -3.25 -25.73 -1.04
N GLN A 160 -1.96 -25.45 -0.86
CA GLN A 160 -0.94 -26.41 -1.27
C GLN A 160 -1.20 -27.63 -0.40
N ILE A 161 -1.87 -28.63 -0.98
CA ILE A 161 -1.91 -29.97 -0.46
C ILE A 161 -0.45 -30.40 -0.48
N ILE A 162 0.22 -30.21 0.66
CA ILE A 162 1.58 -30.68 0.90
C ILE A 162 1.53 -32.19 0.70
N GLY A 163 1.99 -32.63 -0.47
CA GLY A 163 2.26 -34.03 -0.74
C GLY A 163 3.32 -34.49 0.24
N ARG A 164 2.94 -35.50 1.03
CA ARG A 164 3.79 -36.28 1.93
C ARG A 164 5.12 -36.70 1.33
#